data_AF-A0A7W9YYG9-F1
#
_entry.id   AF-A0A7W9YYG9-F1
#
_cell.length_a   1.000
_cell.length_b   1.000
_cell.length_c   1.000
_cell.angle_alpha   90.00
_cell.angle_beta   90.00
_cell.angle_gamma   90.00
#
_symmetry.space_group_name_H-M   'P 1'
#
loop_
_entity.id
_entity.type
_entity.pdbx_description
1 polymer ?
#
loop_
_entity_poly.entity_id
_entity_poly.type
_entity_poly.pdbx_seq_one_letter_code
_entity_poly.pdbx_strand_id
1 'polypeptide(L)'
;MLNFSTFVQKLKHKLRVARALNELSQRVRQPRAPKPHGLPHPLVVSLTSYSARFPVLELTLKGILHQSVGADKTVLWVSRADYANLPESVLALRNEGLEIAQCEDLKSFKKIIPTLRLYPDSFIVTLDDDVYYRETLLEELISAYDSNSPAIICHRAHEVTVGASGLPRPYAEWKKIRSERRSPLVFPTGVMGVLYPPGVFHEDVCNEDLFQALCPTADDVWLYWMWRLKGNEAKKIGGRTRILEWPSSQSVNLRSPNTQNGGNDACIARLVARYGLPGFAASGPVPSSGQSGS
;
A
#
# COMPACT_ATOMS: atom_id res chain seq x y z
N MET A 1 13.77 -25.09 -27.33
CA MET A 1 12.60 -25.83 -26.78
C MET A 1 11.89 -24.94 -25.77
N LEU A 2 10.63 -24.53 -26.01
CA LEU A 2 9.86 -23.84 -24.97
C LEU A 2 9.67 -24.78 -23.78
N ASN A 3 10.14 -24.37 -22.61
CA ASN A 3 10.07 -25.14 -21.37
C ASN A 3 8.59 -25.38 -20.99
N PHE A 4 8.12 -26.63 -21.07
CA PHE A 4 6.72 -27.03 -20.84
C PHE A 4 6.13 -26.48 -19.52
N SER A 5 6.96 -26.37 -18.47
CA SER A 5 6.59 -25.75 -17.19
C SER A 5 6.19 -24.28 -17.34
N THR A 6 6.93 -23.51 -18.15
CA THR A 6 6.64 -22.09 -18.42
C THR A 6 5.36 -21.91 -19.22
N PHE A 7 5.07 -22.84 -20.14
CA PHE A 7 3.82 -22.85 -20.90
C PHE A 7 2.61 -23.08 -19.98
N VAL A 8 2.68 -24.10 -19.12
CA VAL A 8 1.62 -24.41 -18.14
C VAL A 8 1.39 -23.24 -17.17
N GLN A 9 2.46 -22.57 -16.71
CA GLN A 9 2.35 -21.39 -15.85
C GLN A 9 1.65 -20.22 -16.56
N LYS A 10 2.03 -19.92 -17.82
CA LYS A 10 1.38 -18.88 -18.64
C LYS A 10 -0.10 -19.20 -18.88
N LEU A 11 -0.43 -20.44 -19.21
CA LEU A 11 -1.82 -20.87 -19.39
C LEU A 11 -2.63 -20.72 -18.10
N LYS A 12 -2.11 -21.19 -16.96
CA LYS A 12 -2.74 -21.03 -15.65
C LYS A 12 -2.96 -19.56 -15.28
N HIS A 13 -2.03 -18.68 -15.64
CA HIS A 13 -2.19 -17.24 -15.42
C HIS A 13 -3.30 -16.66 -16.31
N LYS A 14 -3.31 -16.96 -17.62
CA LYS A 14 -4.38 -16.53 -18.55
C LYS A 14 -5.77 -16.97 -18.06
N LEU A 15 -5.91 -18.21 -17.61
CA LEU A 15 -7.19 -18.72 -17.07
C LEU A 15 -7.63 -17.96 -15.81
N ARG A 16 -6.71 -17.52 -14.95
CA ARG A 16 -7.05 -16.72 -13.78
C ARG A 16 -7.49 -15.32 -14.16
N VAL A 17 -6.80 -14.69 -15.11
CA VAL A 17 -7.21 -13.38 -15.65
C VAL A 17 -8.60 -13.48 -16.25
N ALA A 18 -8.87 -14.50 -17.08
CA ALA A 18 -10.19 -14.70 -17.68
C ALA A 18 -11.29 -14.88 -16.62
N ARG A 19 -11.02 -15.65 -15.55
CA ARG A 19 -11.96 -15.80 -14.43
C ARG A 19 -12.20 -14.49 -13.69
N ALA A 20 -11.16 -13.71 -13.43
CA ALA A 20 -11.27 -12.41 -12.77
C ALA A 20 -12.05 -11.40 -13.61
N LEU A 21 -11.81 -11.35 -14.92
CA LEU A 21 -12.57 -10.51 -15.84
C LEU A 21 -14.04 -10.92 -15.90
N ASN A 22 -14.32 -12.23 -15.94
CA ASN A 22 -15.70 -12.72 -15.94
C ASN A 22 -16.42 -12.39 -14.63
N GLU A 23 -15.76 -12.60 -13.49
CA GLU A 23 -16.30 -12.26 -12.18
C GLU A 23 -16.58 -10.75 -12.07
N LEU A 24 -15.61 -9.90 -12.43
CA LEU A 24 -15.77 -8.45 -12.40
C LEU A 24 -16.89 -7.97 -13.32
N SER A 25 -16.98 -8.54 -14.53
CA SER A 25 -18.04 -8.23 -15.49
C SER A 25 -19.42 -8.60 -14.95
N GLN A 26 -19.56 -9.76 -14.29
CA GLN A 26 -20.81 -10.15 -13.63
C GLN A 26 -21.16 -9.20 -12.49
N ARG A 27 -20.17 -8.83 -11.66
CA ARG A 27 -20.34 -7.91 -10.53
C ARG A 27 -20.83 -6.54 -10.97
N VAL A 28 -20.23 -5.98 -12.03
CA VAL A 28 -20.62 -4.67 -12.59
C VAL A 28 -21.99 -4.72 -13.27
N ARG A 29 -22.34 -5.84 -13.93
CA ARG A 29 -23.66 -6.00 -14.59
C ARG A 29 -24.80 -6.17 -13.59
N GLN A 30 -24.53 -6.74 -12.43
CA GLN A 30 -25.51 -7.01 -11.39
C GLN A 30 -25.01 -6.45 -10.05
N PRO A 31 -24.94 -5.11 -9.93
CA PRO A 31 -24.40 -4.48 -8.73
C PRO A 31 -25.27 -4.82 -7.54
N ARG A 32 -24.61 -5.15 -6.43
CA ARG A 32 -25.27 -5.32 -5.13
C ARG A 32 -25.07 -4.05 -4.32
N ALA A 33 -26.09 -3.65 -3.57
CA ALA A 33 -25.94 -2.57 -2.61
C ALA A 33 -24.86 -2.98 -1.58
N PRO A 34 -23.82 -2.15 -1.39
CA PRO A 34 -22.77 -2.48 -0.43
C PRO A 34 -23.31 -2.42 1.00
N LYS A 35 -22.82 -3.30 1.87
CA LYS A 35 -23.13 -3.25 3.30
C LYS A 35 -22.44 -2.04 3.94
N PRO A 36 -23.00 -1.44 5.00
CA PRO A 36 -22.27 -0.49 5.84
C PRO A 36 -20.99 -1.11 6.40
N HIS A 37 -19.89 -0.35 6.46
CA HIS A 37 -18.60 -0.85 6.95
C HIS A 37 -18.53 -1.01 8.48
N GLY A 38 -19.33 -0.28 9.25
CA GLY A 38 -19.39 -0.42 10.70
C GLY A 38 -18.14 0.05 11.47
N LEU A 39 -17.23 0.77 10.83
CA LEU A 39 -16.11 1.45 11.51
C LEU A 39 -16.63 2.69 12.25
N PRO A 40 -15.98 3.09 13.37
CA PRO A 40 -16.43 4.22 14.19
C PRO A 40 -16.16 5.60 13.56
N HIS A 41 -15.36 5.67 12.49
CA HIS A 41 -15.03 6.88 11.76
C HIS A 41 -15.10 6.62 10.25
N PRO A 42 -15.14 7.67 9.41
CA PRO A 42 -15.24 7.50 7.96
C PRO A 42 -14.12 6.63 7.39
N LEU A 43 -14.45 5.86 6.35
CA LEU A 43 -13.54 5.01 5.59
C LEU A 43 -13.25 5.64 4.22
N VAL A 44 -11.99 5.96 3.98
CA VAL A 44 -11.48 6.46 2.69
C VAL A 44 -10.65 5.38 2.02
N VAL A 45 -11.11 4.88 0.87
CA VAL A 45 -10.29 4.09 -0.03
C VAL A 45 -9.49 5.06 -0.89
N SER A 46 -8.17 4.87 -0.93
CA SER A 46 -7.24 5.79 -1.57
C SER A 46 -6.26 5.04 -2.46
N LEU A 47 -6.11 5.50 -3.69
CA LEU A 47 -5.16 4.95 -4.65
C LEU A 47 -4.55 6.05 -5.50
N THR A 48 -3.48 5.72 -6.21
CA THR A 48 -2.89 6.63 -7.20
C THR A 48 -2.61 5.91 -8.50
N SER A 49 -2.56 6.67 -9.59
CA SER A 49 -2.16 6.15 -10.90
C SER A 49 -1.32 7.18 -11.66
N TYR A 50 -0.73 6.74 -12.76
CA TYR A 50 0.01 7.54 -13.71
C TYR A 50 -0.26 7.05 -15.13
N SER A 51 0.03 7.90 -16.13
CA SER A 51 -0.31 7.71 -17.54
C SER A 51 -0.05 6.29 -18.09
N ALA A 52 1.05 5.63 -17.72
CA ALA A 52 1.35 4.30 -18.25
C ALA A 52 0.42 3.19 -17.74
N ARG A 53 -0.29 3.38 -16.62
CA ARG A 53 -1.23 2.40 -16.02
C ARG A 53 -2.68 2.66 -16.42
N PHE A 54 -2.98 3.82 -17.00
CA PHE A 54 -4.33 4.19 -17.44
C PHE A 54 -5.02 3.16 -18.35
N PRO A 55 -4.34 2.43 -19.27
CA PRO A 55 -5.01 1.45 -20.13
C PRO A 55 -5.72 0.31 -19.38
N VAL A 56 -5.34 0.03 -18.13
CA VAL A 56 -5.94 -1.04 -17.31
C VAL A 56 -6.61 -0.53 -16.03
N LEU A 57 -6.46 0.76 -15.74
CA LEU A 57 -6.90 1.39 -14.50
C LEU A 57 -8.40 1.20 -14.24
N GLU A 58 -9.23 1.31 -15.30
CA GLU A 58 -10.68 1.12 -15.20
C GLU A 58 -11.07 -0.23 -14.58
N LEU A 59 -10.34 -1.31 -14.91
CA LEU A 59 -10.62 -2.65 -14.38
C LEU A 59 -10.40 -2.69 -12.86
N THR A 60 -9.32 -2.07 -12.40
CA THR A 60 -9.01 -1.98 -10.98
C THR A 60 -10.05 -1.13 -10.24
N LEU A 61 -10.36 0.06 -10.77
CA LEU A 61 -11.33 0.96 -10.17
C LEU A 61 -12.72 0.34 -10.06
N LYS A 62 -13.20 -0.36 -11.10
CA LYS A 62 -14.46 -1.12 -11.03
C LYS A 62 -14.43 -2.19 -9.94
N GLY A 63 -13.30 -2.88 -9.78
CA GLY A 63 -13.12 -3.83 -8.68
C GLY A 63 -13.22 -3.21 -7.30
N ILE A 64 -12.78 -1.96 -7.15
CA ILE A 64 -12.80 -1.17 -5.90
C ILE A 64 -14.18 -0.58 -5.62
N LEU A 65 -14.85 -0.01 -6.62
CA LEU A 65 -16.15 0.64 -6.47
C LEU A 65 -17.26 -0.38 -6.19
N HIS A 66 -17.09 -1.63 -6.67
CA HIS A 66 -18.03 -2.72 -6.47
C HIS A 66 -17.52 -3.72 -5.41
N GLN A 67 -17.26 -3.25 -4.19
CA GLN A 67 -16.93 -4.09 -3.03
C GLN A 67 -18.20 -4.49 -2.26
N SER A 68 -18.15 -5.58 -1.49
CA SER A 68 -19.28 -6.04 -0.65
C SER A 68 -19.62 -5.08 0.48
N VAL A 69 -18.67 -4.22 0.85
CA VAL A 69 -18.78 -3.20 1.89
C VAL A 69 -18.44 -1.84 1.28
N GLY A 70 -19.22 -0.83 1.64
CA GLY A 70 -19.09 0.53 1.11
C GLY A 70 -18.07 1.34 1.89
N ALA A 71 -17.28 2.13 1.17
CA ALA A 71 -16.47 3.20 1.76
C ALA A 71 -17.23 4.53 1.65
N ASP A 72 -16.97 5.45 2.58
CA ASP A 72 -17.53 6.81 2.49
C ASP A 72 -16.96 7.57 1.31
N LYS A 73 -15.69 7.29 0.95
CA LYS A 73 -15.00 7.88 -0.21
C LYS A 73 -14.11 6.86 -0.89
N THR A 74 -14.04 6.94 -2.22
CA THR A 74 -13.00 6.30 -3.03
C THR A 74 -12.29 7.37 -3.84
N VAL A 75 -11.02 7.63 -3.55
CA VAL A 75 -10.25 8.74 -4.12
C VAL A 75 -9.09 8.22 -4.98
N LEU A 76 -9.14 8.53 -6.26
CA LEU A 76 -8.00 8.38 -7.18
C LEU A 76 -7.18 9.67 -7.21
N TRP A 77 -5.95 9.58 -6.72
CA TRP A 77 -4.96 10.65 -6.81
C TRP A 77 -4.15 10.55 -8.09
N VAL A 78 -4.08 11.64 -8.84
CA VAL A 78 -3.22 11.76 -10.02
C VAL A 78 -2.38 13.03 -9.93
N SER A 79 -1.22 13.02 -10.59
CA SER A 79 -0.43 14.24 -10.72
C SER A 79 -1.20 15.25 -11.58
N ARG A 80 -0.95 16.54 -11.40
CA ARG A 80 -1.53 17.58 -12.28
C ARG A 80 -1.22 17.32 -13.77
N ALA A 81 -0.03 16.81 -14.06
CA ALA A 81 0.41 16.49 -15.42
C ALA A 81 -0.32 15.27 -16.00
N ASP A 82 -0.56 14.23 -15.20
CA ASP A 82 -1.25 13.02 -15.66
C ASP A 82 -2.76 13.22 -15.78
N TYR A 83 -3.36 14.15 -15.04
CA TYR A 83 -4.82 14.34 -15.00
C TYR A 83 -5.41 14.62 -16.39
N ALA A 84 -4.73 15.41 -17.22
CA ALA A 84 -5.17 15.73 -18.58
C ALA A 84 -5.20 14.51 -19.52
N ASN A 85 -4.47 13.44 -19.15
CA ASN A 85 -4.36 12.22 -19.94
C ASN A 85 -5.31 11.11 -19.45
N LEU A 86 -6.17 11.38 -18.47
CA LEU A 86 -7.09 10.38 -17.94
C LEU A 86 -8.05 9.87 -19.03
N PRO A 87 -8.22 8.55 -19.17
CA PRO A 87 -9.19 8.00 -20.12
C PRO A 87 -10.61 8.41 -19.76
N GLU A 88 -11.44 8.63 -20.79
CA GLU A 88 -12.86 8.92 -20.60
C GLU A 88 -13.57 7.83 -19.79
N SER A 89 -13.15 6.57 -19.96
CA SER A 89 -13.72 5.46 -19.20
C SER A 89 -13.42 5.53 -17.70
N VAL A 90 -12.33 6.18 -17.28
CA VAL A 90 -12.02 6.45 -15.88
C VAL A 90 -12.79 7.66 -15.38
N LEU A 91 -12.90 8.72 -16.20
CA LEU A 91 -13.69 9.91 -15.85
C LEU A 91 -15.18 9.57 -15.64
N ALA A 92 -15.72 8.66 -16.45
CA ALA A 92 -17.10 8.17 -16.34
C ALA A 92 -17.40 7.49 -15.00
N LEU A 93 -16.41 6.90 -14.33
CA LEU A 93 -16.59 6.26 -13.02
C LEU A 93 -16.93 7.24 -11.89
N ARG A 94 -16.85 8.55 -12.12
CA ARG A 94 -17.42 9.56 -11.19
C ARG A 94 -18.90 9.34 -10.93
N ASN A 95 -19.63 8.89 -11.95
CA ASN A 95 -21.05 8.54 -11.85
C ASN A 95 -21.29 7.29 -10.99
N GLU A 96 -20.24 6.52 -10.71
CA GLU A 96 -20.24 5.32 -9.85
C GLU A 96 -19.61 5.60 -8.46
N GLY A 97 -19.39 6.88 -8.11
CA GLY A 97 -18.87 7.29 -6.79
C GLY A 97 -17.35 7.45 -6.70
N LEU A 98 -16.62 7.42 -7.82
CA LEU A 98 -15.19 7.74 -7.84
C LEU A 98 -14.95 9.24 -7.67
N GLU A 99 -14.17 9.62 -6.65
CA GLU A 99 -13.56 10.95 -6.57
C GLU A 99 -12.20 10.92 -7.27
N ILE A 100 -11.90 11.94 -8.09
CA ILE A 100 -10.61 12.08 -8.76
C ILE A 100 -10.01 13.42 -8.34
N ALA A 101 -8.87 13.36 -7.65
CA ALA A 101 -8.20 14.52 -7.09
C ALA A 101 -6.79 14.69 -7.69
N GLN A 102 -6.41 15.95 -7.92
CA GLN A 102 -5.09 16.32 -8.39
C GLN A 102 -4.16 16.63 -7.22
N CYS A 103 -2.89 16.26 -7.35
CA CYS A 103 -1.84 16.61 -6.39
C CYS A 103 -0.51 16.84 -7.10
N GLU A 104 0.48 17.31 -6.33
CA GLU A 104 1.88 17.31 -6.77
C GLU A 104 2.35 15.88 -7.03
N ASP A 105 3.37 15.72 -7.88
CA ASP A 105 3.86 14.38 -8.20
C ASP A 105 4.76 13.81 -7.10
N LEU A 106 4.12 13.32 -6.03
CA LEU A 106 4.77 12.63 -4.92
C LEU A 106 5.06 11.15 -5.23
N LYS A 107 5.02 10.73 -6.51
CA LYS A 107 5.17 9.33 -6.95
C LYS A 107 4.21 8.40 -6.19
N SER A 108 4.68 7.31 -5.59
CA SER A 108 3.83 6.36 -4.88
C SER A 108 3.19 6.94 -3.60
N PHE A 109 3.75 8.00 -3.02
CA PHE A 109 3.18 8.67 -1.85
C PHE A 109 1.85 9.38 -2.13
N LYS A 110 1.53 9.64 -3.42
CA LYS A 110 0.24 10.23 -3.83
C LYS A 110 -0.96 9.46 -3.30
N LYS A 111 -0.85 8.14 -3.12
CA LYS A 111 -1.97 7.31 -2.62
C LYS A 111 -2.28 7.50 -1.14
N ILE A 112 -1.45 8.21 -0.37
CA ILE A 112 -1.61 8.30 1.09
C ILE A 112 -1.42 9.71 1.64
N ILE A 113 -0.39 10.45 1.21
CA ILE A 113 -0.04 11.74 1.82
C ILE A 113 -1.15 12.78 1.63
N PRO A 114 -1.71 12.99 0.43
CA PRO A 114 -2.81 13.94 0.27
C PRO A 114 -4.07 13.52 1.05
N THR A 115 -4.35 12.20 1.13
CA THR A 115 -5.47 11.66 1.90
C THR A 115 -5.31 11.91 3.39
N LEU A 116 -4.12 11.68 3.96
CA LEU A 116 -3.84 11.98 5.37
C LEU A 116 -4.01 13.46 5.69
N ARG A 117 -3.64 14.36 4.77
CA ARG A 117 -3.80 15.81 4.93
C ARG A 117 -5.26 16.25 4.90
N LEU A 118 -6.09 15.66 4.03
CA LEU A 118 -7.50 16.03 3.88
C LEU A 118 -8.43 15.33 4.88
N TYR A 119 -8.08 14.11 5.28
CA TYR A 119 -8.94 13.23 6.07
C TYR A 119 -8.18 12.63 7.27
N PRO A 120 -7.65 13.47 8.18
CA PRO A 120 -6.76 13.02 9.26
C PRO A 120 -7.43 12.08 10.27
N ASP A 121 -8.75 12.19 10.44
CA ASP A 121 -9.55 11.41 11.39
C ASP A 121 -10.23 10.18 10.76
N SER A 122 -9.94 9.89 9.49
CA SER A 122 -10.53 8.76 8.77
C SER A 122 -9.68 7.49 8.87
N PHE A 123 -10.35 6.34 8.77
CA PHE A 123 -9.69 5.12 8.34
C PHE A 123 -9.31 5.25 6.87
N ILE A 124 -8.09 4.83 6.52
CA ILE A 124 -7.60 4.88 5.14
C ILE A 124 -7.22 3.49 4.69
N VAL A 125 -7.77 3.05 3.55
CA VAL A 125 -7.29 1.84 2.84
C VAL A 125 -6.52 2.25 1.61
N THR A 126 -5.24 1.90 1.53
CA THR A 126 -4.46 2.12 0.31
C THR A 126 -4.53 0.92 -0.62
N LEU A 127 -4.79 1.16 -1.90
CA LEU A 127 -4.79 0.16 -2.97
C LEU A 127 -3.87 0.61 -4.12
N ASP A 128 -3.45 -0.36 -4.93
CA ASP A 128 -2.71 -0.16 -6.17
C ASP A 128 -3.67 -0.16 -7.36
N ASP A 129 -3.24 0.37 -8.48
CA ASP A 129 -4.06 0.64 -9.68
C ASP A 129 -3.99 -0.45 -10.77
N ASP A 130 -3.22 -1.51 -10.56
CA ASP A 130 -2.96 -2.55 -11.57
C ASP A 130 -3.34 -3.98 -11.16
N VAL A 131 -4.10 -4.14 -10.08
CA VAL A 131 -4.41 -5.45 -9.49
C VAL A 131 -5.90 -5.73 -9.48
N TYR A 132 -6.28 -6.98 -9.70
CA TYR A 132 -7.64 -7.47 -9.45
C TYR A 132 -7.92 -7.60 -7.94
N TYR A 133 -8.99 -6.94 -7.49
CA TYR A 133 -9.52 -7.05 -6.14
C TYR A 133 -10.79 -7.89 -6.07
N ARG A 134 -10.79 -8.88 -5.16
CA ARG A 134 -12.00 -9.67 -4.84
C ARG A 134 -13.03 -8.77 -4.15
N GLU A 135 -14.31 -9.12 -4.29
CA GLU A 135 -15.46 -8.38 -3.74
C GLU A 135 -15.35 -8.15 -2.22
N THR A 136 -14.76 -9.09 -1.50
CA THR A 136 -14.69 -9.12 -0.03
C THR A 136 -13.44 -8.47 0.54
N LEU A 137 -12.57 -7.84 -0.27
CA LEU A 137 -11.28 -7.35 0.23
C LEU A 137 -11.43 -6.30 1.33
N LEU A 138 -12.30 -5.31 1.16
CA LEU A 138 -12.55 -4.32 2.21
C LEU A 138 -13.18 -4.98 3.45
N GLU A 139 -14.19 -5.84 3.26
CA GLU A 139 -14.86 -6.57 4.34
C GLU A 139 -13.85 -7.38 5.18
N GLU A 140 -12.89 -8.05 4.54
CA GLU A 140 -11.82 -8.82 5.20
C GLU A 140 -10.89 -7.92 6.04
N LEU A 141 -10.47 -6.75 5.52
CA LEU A 141 -9.62 -5.80 6.25
C LEU A 141 -10.36 -5.20 7.45
N ILE A 142 -11.60 -4.76 7.24
CA ILE A 142 -12.43 -4.09 8.24
C ILE A 142 -12.79 -5.05 9.38
N SER A 143 -13.20 -6.27 9.05
CA SER A 143 -13.59 -7.28 10.06
C SER A 143 -12.44 -7.69 10.99
N ALA A 144 -11.20 -7.41 10.59
CA ALA A 144 -10.02 -7.72 11.40
C ALA A 144 -9.55 -6.56 12.29
N TYR A 145 -10.15 -5.38 12.17
CA TYR A 145 -9.91 -4.23 13.03
C TYR A 145 -10.56 -4.43 14.41
N ASP A 146 -9.82 -4.07 15.46
CA ASP A 146 -10.27 -4.10 16.86
C ASP A 146 -9.99 -2.74 17.48
N SER A 147 -11.03 -2.05 17.95
CA SER A 147 -10.92 -0.73 18.55
C SER A 147 -10.19 -0.75 19.90
N ASN A 148 -10.20 -1.89 20.61
CA ASN A 148 -9.48 -2.04 21.88
C ASN A 148 -7.99 -2.33 21.68
N SER A 149 -7.61 -2.76 20.48
CA SER A 149 -6.22 -3.05 20.15
C SER A 149 -5.90 -2.69 18.68
N PRO A 150 -5.92 -1.39 18.33
CA PRO A 150 -5.72 -0.93 16.96
C PRO A 150 -4.40 -1.45 16.37
N ALA A 151 -4.45 -1.81 15.09
CA ALA A 151 -3.28 -2.25 14.33
C ALA A 151 -3.46 -1.87 12.87
N ILE A 152 -2.34 -1.78 12.14
CA ILE A 152 -2.36 -1.67 10.69
C ILE A 152 -2.73 -3.05 10.13
N ILE A 153 -3.80 -3.15 9.35
CA ILE A 153 -4.31 -4.44 8.85
C ILE A 153 -3.91 -4.62 7.38
N CYS A 154 -3.40 -5.79 7.00
CA CYS A 154 -3.00 -6.05 5.62
C CYS A 154 -3.15 -7.51 5.18
N HIS A 155 -3.33 -7.74 3.87
CA HIS A 155 -3.33 -9.09 3.30
C HIS A 155 -1.95 -9.63 2.97
N ARG A 156 -0.98 -8.75 2.73
CA ARG A 156 0.36 -9.12 2.30
C ARG A 156 1.42 -8.39 3.10
N ALA A 157 2.25 -9.18 3.77
CA ALA A 157 3.38 -8.67 4.50
C ALA A 157 4.61 -9.58 4.41
N HIS A 158 5.76 -8.98 4.63
CA HIS A 158 6.98 -9.68 5.02
C HIS A 158 7.23 -9.50 6.51
N GLU A 159 8.03 -10.38 7.09
CA GLU A 159 8.59 -10.23 8.44
C GLU A 159 9.98 -9.64 8.28
N VAL A 160 10.18 -8.46 8.87
CA VAL A 160 11.49 -7.82 8.97
C VAL A 160 12.40 -8.73 9.78
N THR A 161 13.42 -9.28 9.12
CA THR A 161 14.41 -10.13 9.79
C THR A 161 15.51 -9.26 10.38
N VAL A 162 15.79 -9.42 11.67
CA VAL A 162 16.80 -8.64 12.38
C VAL A 162 18.07 -9.48 12.56
N GLY A 163 19.23 -8.89 12.33
CA GLY A 163 20.53 -9.51 12.53
C GLY A 163 20.96 -9.51 14.00
N ALA A 164 22.09 -10.15 14.30
CA ALA A 164 22.65 -10.17 15.66
C ALA A 164 23.02 -8.77 16.19
N SER A 165 23.27 -7.81 15.30
CA SER A 165 23.54 -6.40 15.63
C SER A 165 22.29 -5.59 16.03
N GLY A 166 21.10 -6.19 16.02
CA GLY A 166 19.84 -5.48 16.26
C GLY A 166 19.36 -4.65 15.06
N LEU A 167 20.05 -4.71 13.91
CA LEU A 167 19.66 -4.01 12.69
C LEU A 167 18.89 -4.91 11.72
N PRO A 168 18.00 -4.36 10.87
CA PRO A 168 17.36 -5.12 9.80
C PRO A 168 18.41 -5.74 8.87
N ARG A 169 18.18 -7.00 8.49
CA ARG A 169 18.88 -7.64 7.38
C ARG A 169 18.45 -7.00 6.05
N PRO A 170 19.22 -7.21 4.96
CA PRO A 170 18.83 -6.75 3.63
C PRO A 170 17.37 -7.10 3.29
N TYR A 171 16.67 -6.18 2.63
CA TYR A 171 15.24 -6.29 2.32
C TYR A 171 14.88 -7.59 1.59
N ALA A 172 15.77 -8.09 0.74
CA ALA A 172 15.61 -9.35 0.02
C ALA A 172 15.60 -10.59 0.95
N GLU A 173 16.19 -10.50 2.15
CA GLU A 173 16.22 -11.57 3.16
C GLU A 173 14.99 -11.56 4.08
N TRP A 174 14.08 -10.59 3.93
CA TRP A 174 12.86 -10.55 4.74
C TRP A 174 11.93 -11.71 4.38
N LYS A 175 11.32 -12.32 5.40
CA LYS A 175 10.57 -13.57 5.23
C LYS A 175 9.13 -13.29 4.83
N LYS A 176 8.62 -13.96 3.80
CA LYS A 176 7.20 -13.88 3.43
C LYS A 176 6.33 -14.48 4.52
N ILE A 177 5.37 -13.71 5.05
CA ILE A 177 4.40 -14.20 6.03
C ILE A 177 3.27 -14.92 5.29
N ARG A 178 3.05 -16.20 5.60
CA ARG A 178 2.07 -17.07 4.89
C ARG A 178 0.80 -17.36 5.68
N SER A 179 0.79 -17.09 6.98
CA SER A 179 -0.32 -17.26 7.91
C SER A 179 -0.66 -15.93 8.55
N GLU A 180 -1.66 -15.89 9.41
CA GLU A 180 -1.91 -14.71 10.24
C GLU A 180 -0.74 -14.44 11.17
N ARG A 181 -0.44 -13.15 11.36
CA ARG A 181 0.63 -12.70 12.26
C ARG A 181 0.40 -11.25 12.64
N ARG A 182 0.50 -10.94 13.93
CA ARG A 182 0.59 -9.59 14.47
C ARG A 182 1.95 -9.42 15.13
N SER A 183 2.68 -8.36 14.78
CA SER A 183 3.98 -8.05 15.37
C SER A 183 4.47 -6.69 14.88
N PRO A 184 5.34 -6.00 15.65
CA PRO A 184 6.07 -4.83 15.16
C PRO A 184 6.93 -5.13 13.90
N LEU A 185 7.33 -6.38 13.69
CA LEU A 185 8.16 -6.78 12.54
C LEU A 185 7.32 -7.16 11.31
N VAL A 186 5.99 -7.07 11.38
CA VAL A 186 5.12 -7.24 10.20
C VAL A 186 5.23 -5.99 9.35
N PHE A 187 5.77 -6.16 8.14
CA PHE A 187 5.92 -5.13 7.12
C PHE A 187 4.91 -5.33 5.99
N PRO A 188 3.80 -4.57 5.95
CA PRO A 188 2.89 -4.53 4.81
C PRO A 188 3.62 -4.03 3.57
N THR A 189 3.48 -4.77 2.48
CA THR A 189 4.21 -4.47 1.22
C THR A 189 3.44 -3.54 0.26
N GLY A 190 2.44 -2.80 0.76
CA GLY A 190 1.58 -1.91 -0.03
C GLY A 190 0.52 -2.59 -0.92
N VAL A 191 0.83 -3.74 -1.52
CA VAL A 191 -0.07 -4.45 -2.45
C VAL A 191 -1.13 -5.26 -1.71
N MET A 192 -2.33 -5.41 -2.32
CA MET A 192 -3.49 -6.15 -1.80
C MET A 192 -4.18 -5.50 -0.60
N GLY A 193 -4.06 -4.19 -0.44
CA GLY A 193 -4.78 -3.46 0.60
C GLY A 193 -4.05 -3.41 1.93
N VAL A 194 -3.93 -2.19 2.45
CA VAL A 194 -3.49 -1.92 3.81
C VAL A 194 -4.47 -0.92 4.42
N LEU A 195 -5.08 -1.28 5.55
CA LEU A 195 -5.97 -0.45 6.35
C LEU A 195 -5.16 0.23 7.46
N TYR A 196 -5.23 1.56 7.48
CA TYR A 196 -4.64 2.43 8.49
C TYR A 196 -5.77 3.06 9.32
N PRO A 197 -5.88 2.71 10.61
CA PRO A 197 -6.76 3.44 11.53
C PRO A 197 -6.34 4.92 11.69
N PRO A 198 -7.25 5.81 12.11
CA PRO A 198 -6.91 7.20 12.37
C PRO A 198 -5.84 7.31 13.46
N GLY A 199 -4.95 8.29 13.31
CA GLY A 199 -3.91 8.57 14.29
C GLY A 199 -2.83 7.48 14.45
N VAL A 200 -2.66 6.51 13.54
CA VAL A 200 -1.60 5.47 13.69
C VAL A 200 -0.19 5.93 13.36
N PHE A 201 -0.04 7.08 12.70
CA PHE A 201 1.25 7.57 12.24
C PHE A 201 1.89 8.59 13.18
N HIS A 202 3.23 8.60 13.20
CA HIS A 202 4.05 9.67 13.77
C HIS A 202 3.79 11.02 13.05
N GLU A 203 4.01 12.14 13.73
CA GLU A 203 3.76 13.49 13.21
C GLU A 203 4.53 13.81 11.92
N ASP A 204 5.71 13.21 11.76
CA ASP A 204 6.55 13.37 10.56
C ASP A 204 5.91 12.76 9.30
N VAL A 205 4.88 11.93 9.37
CA VAL A 205 4.38 11.15 8.22
C VAL A 205 4.09 11.98 6.97
N CYS A 206 3.61 13.22 7.16
CA CYS A 206 3.28 14.15 6.08
C CYS A 206 4.40 15.15 5.74
N ASN A 207 5.57 15.04 6.38
CA ASN A 207 6.73 15.90 6.15
C ASN A 207 7.41 15.53 4.82
N GLU A 208 7.18 16.37 3.83
CA GLU A 208 7.59 16.15 2.45
C GLU A 208 9.10 16.13 2.28
N ASP A 209 9.80 17.07 2.90
CA ASP A 209 11.26 17.14 2.85
C ASP A 209 11.88 15.86 3.41
N LEU A 210 11.31 15.32 4.50
CA LEU A 210 11.81 14.09 5.11
C LEU A 210 11.56 12.86 4.25
N PHE A 211 10.35 12.62 3.76
CA PHE A 211 10.11 11.40 2.96
C PHE A 211 10.78 11.47 1.57
N GLN A 212 10.91 12.67 0.98
CA GLN A 212 11.69 12.86 -0.25
C GLN A 212 13.17 12.56 -0.04
N ALA A 213 13.76 13.03 1.07
CA ALA A 213 15.17 12.79 1.37
C ALA A 213 15.47 11.35 1.80
N LEU A 214 14.59 10.77 2.62
CA LEU A 214 14.84 9.48 3.26
C LEU A 214 14.32 8.31 2.41
N CYS A 215 13.16 8.46 1.75
CA CYS A 215 12.45 7.37 1.08
C CYS A 215 11.84 7.79 -0.27
N PRO A 216 12.60 8.38 -1.23
CA PRO A 216 12.04 9.02 -2.43
C PRO A 216 11.24 8.11 -3.36
N THR A 217 11.30 6.79 -3.17
CA THR A 217 10.64 5.78 -4.01
C THR A 217 10.07 4.60 -3.21
N ALA A 218 10.01 4.70 -1.88
CA ALA A 218 9.66 3.59 -0.99
C ALA A 218 8.67 4.06 0.09
N ASP A 219 7.44 4.33 -0.34
CA ASP A 219 6.34 4.74 0.53
C ASP A 219 6.03 3.69 1.60
N ASP A 220 6.04 2.41 1.25
CA ASP A 220 5.80 1.32 2.20
C ASP A 220 6.84 1.28 3.34
N VAL A 221 8.13 1.50 3.01
CA VAL A 221 9.24 1.63 3.97
C VAL A 221 9.05 2.86 4.87
N TRP A 222 8.72 4.01 4.28
CA TRP A 222 8.46 5.25 5.03
C TRP A 222 7.31 5.06 6.01
N LEU A 223 6.14 4.66 5.52
CA LEU A 223 4.95 4.49 6.32
C LEU A 223 5.21 3.50 7.45
N TYR A 224 5.92 2.39 7.16
CA TYR A 224 6.32 1.42 8.19
C TYR A 224 7.07 2.06 9.33
N TRP A 225 8.08 2.87 9.03
CA TRP A 225 8.80 3.58 10.08
C TRP A 225 7.89 4.51 10.87
N MET A 226 7.01 5.25 10.19
CA MET A 226 6.15 6.25 10.82
C MET A 226 5.14 5.66 11.80
N TRP A 227 4.49 4.54 11.51
CA TRP A 227 3.61 3.93 12.51
C TRP A 227 4.38 3.20 13.62
N ARG A 228 5.56 2.64 13.29
CA ARG A 228 6.43 1.97 14.26
C ARG A 228 7.02 2.95 15.28
N LEU A 229 7.34 4.18 14.88
CA LEU A 229 7.79 5.26 15.78
C LEU A 229 6.71 5.64 16.80
N LYS A 230 5.44 5.47 16.46
CA LYS A 230 4.31 5.66 17.38
C LYS A 230 4.03 4.44 18.27
N GLY A 231 4.84 3.40 18.17
CA GLY A 231 4.68 2.15 18.93
C GLY A 231 3.62 1.20 18.37
N ASN A 232 3.08 1.45 17.18
CA ASN A 232 2.05 0.62 16.58
C ASN A 232 2.61 -0.65 15.91
N GLU A 233 1.76 -1.65 15.78
CA GLU A 233 2.04 -2.92 15.11
C GLU A 233 1.18 -3.09 13.85
N ALA A 234 1.59 -4.01 12.98
CA ALA A 234 0.75 -4.49 11.89
C ALA A 234 0.27 -5.93 12.13
N LYS A 235 -0.94 -6.23 11.65
CA LYS A 235 -1.57 -7.54 11.62
C LYS A 235 -1.80 -7.95 10.17
N LYS A 236 -1.08 -8.99 9.74
CA LYS A 236 -1.32 -9.67 8.48
C LYS A 236 -2.44 -10.69 8.68
N ILE A 237 -3.46 -10.64 7.83
CA ILE A 237 -4.67 -11.49 7.91
C ILE A 237 -4.71 -12.56 6.82
N GLY A 238 -5.48 -13.63 7.06
CA GLY A 238 -5.67 -14.74 6.12
C GLY A 238 -4.40 -15.54 5.80
N GLY A 239 -4.42 -16.22 4.65
CA GLY A 239 -3.36 -17.13 4.19
C GLY A 239 -2.44 -16.53 3.12
N ARG A 240 -1.89 -17.40 2.24
CA ARG A 240 -1.06 -16.97 1.12
C ARG A 240 -1.87 -16.15 0.12
N THR A 241 -1.56 -14.87 -0.01
CA THR A 241 -2.17 -13.98 -1.00
C THR A 241 -1.50 -14.13 -2.35
N ARG A 242 -2.30 -14.37 -3.40
CA ARG A 242 -1.83 -14.41 -4.79
C ARG A 242 -2.27 -13.12 -5.48
N ILE A 243 -1.31 -12.32 -5.88
CA ILE A 243 -1.53 -11.11 -6.67
C ILE A 243 -1.90 -11.54 -8.10
N LEU A 244 -2.95 -10.92 -8.64
CA LEU A 244 -3.34 -11.05 -10.03
C LEU A 244 -3.31 -9.65 -10.66
N GLU A 245 -2.18 -9.32 -11.27
CA GLU A 245 -2.00 -8.07 -12.01
C GLU A 245 -2.74 -8.17 -13.36
N TRP A 246 -3.30 -7.05 -13.81
CA TRP A 246 -3.90 -6.98 -15.14
C TRP A 246 -2.83 -7.15 -16.23
N PRO A 247 -3.15 -7.81 -17.36
CA PRO A 247 -2.21 -7.92 -18.48
C PRO A 247 -1.64 -6.57 -18.89
N SER A 248 -0.38 -6.53 -19.32
CA SER A 248 0.30 -5.31 -19.80
C SER A 248 0.56 -4.21 -18.77
N SER A 249 0.10 -4.35 -17.52
CA SER A 249 0.51 -3.42 -16.43
C SER A 249 2.00 -3.52 -16.10
N GLN A 250 2.56 -4.74 -16.20
CA GLN A 250 3.91 -5.06 -15.77
C GLN A 250 5.00 -4.73 -16.81
N SER A 251 4.62 -4.37 -18.05
CA SER A 251 5.60 -3.93 -19.06
C SER A 251 6.20 -2.56 -18.73
N VAL A 252 5.57 -1.80 -17.82
CA VAL A 252 6.05 -0.50 -17.33
C VAL A 252 6.24 -0.54 -15.81
N ASN A 253 6.95 -1.56 -15.35
CA ASN A 253 7.14 -1.82 -13.92
C ASN A 253 7.90 -0.68 -13.22
N LEU A 254 7.32 -0.10 -12.17
CA LEU A 254 8.02 0.81 -11.24
C LEU A 254 9.17 0.13 -10.48
N ARG A 255 9.22 -1.21 -10.54
CA ARG A 255 10.39 -2.02 -10.17
C ARG A 255 11.51 -1.82 -11.19
N SER A 256 12.07 -0.62 -11.23
CA SER A 256 13.27 -0.31 -11.98
C SER A 256 14.44 -1.19 -11.49
N PRO A 257 15.49 -1.40 -12.29
CA PRO A 257 16.72 -2.05 -11.83
C PRO A 257 17.31 -1.43 -10.54
N ASN A 258 17.04 -0.13 -10.28
CA ASN A 258 17.47 0.56 -9.06
C ASN A 258 16.72 0.09 -7.80
N THR A 259 15.51 -0.47 -7.92
CA THR A 259 14.82 -1.11 -6.78
C THR A 259 15.36 -2.50 -6.46
N GLN A 260 15.96 -3.20 -7.43
CA GLN A 260 16.67 -4.46 -7.18
C GLN A 260 18.09 -4.25 -6.64
N ASN A 261 18.74 -3.12 -6.97
CA ASN A 261 20.07 -2.75 -6.48
C ASN A 261 20.00 -1.76 -5.29
N GLY A 262 19.30 -2.14 -4.22
CA GLY A 262 19.44 -1.48 -2.91
C GLY A 262 18.59 -0.22 -2.67
N GLY A 263 17.60 0.09 -3.51
CA GLY A 263 16.70 1.23 -3.27
C GLY A 263 16.02 1.19 -1.90
N ASN A 264 15.38 0.06 -1.55
CA ASN A 264 14.76 -0.11 -0.23
C ASN A 264 15.81 -0.16 0.89
N ASP A 265 16.93 -0.86 0.69
CA ASP A 265 18.00 -0.95 1.70
C ASP A 265 18.63 0.42 1.99
N ALA A 266 18.80 1.27 0.98
CA ALA A 266 19.28 2.64 1.14
C ALA A 266 18.27 3.51 1.90
N CYS A 267 16.96 3.33 1.63
CA CYS A 267 15.91 4.00 2.39
C CYS A 267 15.92 3.57 3.86
N ILE A 268 16.00 2.26 4.11
CA ILE A 268 16.09 1.68 5.46
C ILE A 268 17.35 2.19 6.18
N ALA A 269 18.51 2.23 5.52
CA ALA A 269 19.75 2.73 6.12
C ALA A 269 19.64 4.20 6.53
N ARG A 270 19.06 5.06 5.69
CA ARG A 270 18.81 6.47 6.03
C ARG A 270 17.83 6.63 7.19
N LEU A 271 16.76 5.83 7.22
CA LEU A 271 15.80 5.84 8.32
C LEU A 271 16.43 5.36 9.64
N VAL A 272 17.22 4.27 9.61
CA VAL A 272 17.97 3.80 10.78
C VAL A 272 18.94 4.88 11.27
N ALA A 273 19.66 5.55 10.37
CA ALA A 273 20.57 6.64 10.75
C ALA A 273 19.83 7.83 11.39
N ARG A 274 18.63 8.15 10.91
CA ARG A 274 17.85 9.31 11.37
C ARG A 274 17.01 9.06 12.62
N TYR A 275 16.46 7.86 12.76
CA TYR A 275 15.45 7.51 13.77
C TYR A 275 15.80 6.27 14.62
N GLY A 276 16.85 5.53 14.27
CA GLY A 276 17.08 4.19 14.79
C GLY A 276 16.04 3.19 14.28
N LEU A 277 16.16 1.92 14.70
CA LEU A 277 15.11 0.92 14.49
C LEU A 277 14.03 1.12 15.57
N PRO A 278 12.79 1.51 15.23
CA PRO A 278 11.79 1.79 16.24
C PRO A 278 11.50 0.53 17.07
N GLY A 279 11.22 0.71 18.37
CA GLY A 279 10.98 -0.40 19.30
C GLY A 279 12.21 -1.19 19.73
N PHE A 280 13.41 -0.85 19.25
CA PHE A 280 14.68 -1.29 19.81
C PHE A 280 15.39 -0.07 20.36
N ALA A 281 15.66 -0.04 21.67
CA ALA A 281 16.43 1.04 22.28
C ALA A 281 17.80 1.12 21.60
N ALA A 282 18.19 2.30 21.14
CA ALA A 282 19.55 2.52 20.64
C ALA A 282 20.52 2.32 21.81
N SER A 283 21.25 1.21 21.81
CA SER A 283 22.41 1.04 22.68
C SER A 283 23.58 1.81 22.06
N GLY A 284 23.66 3.12 22.28
CA GLY A 284 24.80 3.93 21.86
C GLY A 284 24.63 5.41 22.19
N PRO A 285 25.67 6.09 22.71
CA PRO A 285 25.56 7.45 23.21
C PRO A 285 25.35 8.45 22.07
N VAL A 286 24.45 9.41 22.30
CA VAL A 286 24.35 10.63 21.51
C VAL A 286 25.70 11.35 21.62
N PRO A 287 26.39 11.68 20.52
CA PRO A 287 27.61 12.48 20.60
C PRO A 287 27.23 13.85 21.16
N SER A 288 27.76 14.16 22.34
CA SER A 288 27.63 15.48 22.95
C SER A 288 28.25 16.51 22.01
N SER A 289 27.41 17.43 21.53
CA SER A 289 27.89 18.68 20.94
C SER A 289 28.85 19.34 21.92
N GLY A 290 30.08 19.59 21.46
CA GLY A 290 31.13 20.19 22.24
C GLY A 290 30.67 21.50 22.86
N GLN A 291 30.84 21.62 24.17
CA GLN A 291 30.93 22.92 24.80
C GLN A 291 32.36 23.42 24.61
N SER A 292 32.45 24.53 23.88
CA SER A 292 33.54 25.48 23.94
C SER A 292 33.79 25.91 25.39
N GLY A 293 35.04 25.87 25.82
CA GLY A 293 35.46 26.35 27.14
C GLY A 293 36.94 26.73 27.14
N SER A 294 37.16 28.05 27.02
CA SER A 294 38.36 28.84 27.35
C SER A 294 39.68 28.54 26.65
#